data_AF-A0A931MHL9-F1
#
_entry.id   AF-A0A931MHL9-F1
#
_cell.length_a   1.000
_cell.length_b   1.000
_cell.length_c   1.000
_cell.angle_alpha   90.00
_cell.angle_beta   90.00
_cell.angle_gamma   90.00
#
_symmetry.space_group_name_H-M   'P 1'
#
loop_
_entity.id
_entity.type
_entity.pdbx_description
1 polymer ?
#
loop_
_entity_poly.entity_id
_entity_poly.type
_entity_poly.pdbx_seq_one_letter_code
_entity_poly.pdbx_strand_id
1 'polypeptide(L)'
;MTPHDTTTVTLLALMPLLVWRMIVRVKRMVGRQRAGRIRPWVTLVIFPLVLALFSFLAKDHAQRLWWLAGGVACGLGLAVWGLKKTVFEATPTGLFYTPNAHLGIALSLLLVGRLVWRMVEVFTMDAAAMQQPDEFTRSPLTLLVFGLLAGYYIGYAFGLVRWRFAVMRAKRRRESP
;
A
#
# COMPACT_ATOMS: atom_id res chain seq x y z
N MET A 1 22.82 -9.59 27.27
CA MET A 1 22.48 -9.50 25.83
C MET A 1 22.97 -8.16 25.34
N THR A 2 23.94 -8.12 24.42
CA THR A 2 24.32 -6.83 23.84
C THR A 2 23.19 -6.36 22.91
N PRO A 3 22.96 -5.05 22.72
CA PRO A 3 21.87 -4.55 21.89
C PRO A 3 21.89 -5.12 20.45
N HIS A 4 23.06 -5.49 19.92
CA HIS A 4 23.20 -6.16 18.62
C HIS A 4 22.58 -7.57 18.57
N ASP A 5 22.60 -8.33 19.67
CA ASP A 5 22.06 -9.69 19.72
C ASP A 5 20.52 -9.66 19.60
N THR A 6 19.87 -8.73 20.32
CA THR A 6 18.41 -8.61 20.33
C THR A 6 17.87 -8.09 19.00
N THR A 7 18.51 -7.11 18.39
CA THR A 7 18.12 -6.63 17.05
C THR A 7 18.32 -7.73 16.00
N THR A 8 19.44 -8.44 16.04
CA THR A 8 19.71 -9.54 15.09
C THR A 8 18.66 -10.63 15.18
N VAL A 9 18.35 -11.10 16.39
CA VAL A 9 17.30 -12.12 16.61
C VAL A 9 15.92 -11.62 16.17
N THR A 10 15.58 -10.36 16.46
CA THR A 10 14.29 -9.76 16.07
C THR A 10 14.15 -9.70 14.55
N LEU A 11 15.19 -9.25 13.84
CA LEU A 11 15.17 -9.15 12.38
C LEU A 11 15.12 -10.54 11.71
N LEU A 12 15.86 -11.52 12.25
CA LEU A 12 15.83 -12.91 11.78
C LEU A 12 14.47 -13.57 11.98
N ALA A 13 13.76 -13.23 13.07
CA ALA A 13 12.40 -13.70 13.33
C ALA A 13 11.36 -13.00 12.43
N LEU A 14 11.53 -11.71 12.13
CA LEU A 14 10.59 -10.96 11.28
C LEU A 14 10.68 -11.35 9.80
N MET A 15 11.86 -11.71 9.30
CA MET A 15 12.08 -12.11 7.90
C MET A 15 11.12 -13.21 7.38
N PRO A 16 11.04 -14.41 7.99
CA PRO A 16 10.13 -15.45 7.54
C PRO A 16 8.65 -15.04 7.67
N LEU A 17 8.31 -14.24 8.68
CA LEU A 17 6.97 -13.68 8.88
C LEU A 17 6.57 -12.75 7.73
N LEU A 18 7.49 -11.91 7.27
CA LEU A 18 7.31 -11.00 6.13
C LEU A 18 7.15 -11.76 4.82
N VAL A 19 8.02 -12.75 4.57
CA VAL A 19 7.94 -13.63 3.39
C VAL A 19 6.62 -14.40 3.36
N TRP A 20 6.21 -14.96 4.50
CA TRP A 20 4.92 -15.65 4.62
C TRP A 20 3.73 -14.72 4.33
N ARG A 21 3.70 -13.54 4.98
CA ARG A 21 2.66 -12.52 4.78
C ARG A 21 2.55 -12.13 3.30
N MET A 22 3.69 -12.06 2.60
CA MET A 22 3.79 -11.75 1.18
C MET A 22 3.22 -12.86 0.30
N ILE A 23 3.59 -14.12 0.52
CA ILE A 23 3.05 -15.26 -0.25
C ILE A 23 1.53 -15.31 -0.10
N VAL A 24 1.01 -15.15 1.12
CA VAL A 24 -0.43 -15.11 1.37
C VAL A 24 -1.09 -13.93 0.65
N ARG A 25 -0.44 -12.77 0.60
CA ARG A 25 -0.93 -11.59 -0.11
C ARG A 25 -1.02 -11.82 -1.61
N VAL A 26 0.04 -12.35 -2.22
CA VAL A 26 0.09 -12.64 -3.66
C VAL A 26 -0.95 -13.69 -4.04
N LYS A 27 -1.06 -14.79 -3.27
CA LYS A 27 -2.08 -15.82 -3.51
C LYS A 27 -3.50 -15.26 -3.42
N ARG A 28 -3.76 -14.28 -2.55
CA ARG A 28 -5.07 -13.60 -2.43
C ARG A 28 -5.34 -12.59 -3.56
N MET A 29 -4.32 -12.14 -4.29
CA MET A 29 -4.46 -11.19 -5.41
C MET A 29 -4.85 -11.88 -6.72
N VAL A 30 -4.67 -13.19 -6.80
CA VAL A 30 -5.01 -13.99 -7.98
C VAL A 30 -6.44 -14.52 -7.83
N GLY A 31 -7.34 -14.02 -8.67
CA GLY A 31 -8.70 -14.55 -8.80
C GLY A 31 -9.81 -13.51 -8.65
N ARG A 32 -11.04 -13.99 -8.87
CA ARG A 32 -12.27 -13.19 -8.80
C ARG A 32 -12.55 -12.80 -7.36
N GLN A 33 -12.67 -11.50 -7.09
CA GLN A 33 -12.95 -10.98 -5.76
C GLN A 33 -14.34 -10.36 -5.69
N ARG A 34 -15.06 -10.64 -4.59
CA ARG A 34 -16.32 -9.93 -4.30
C ARG A 34 -15.98 -8.50 -3.88
N ALA A 35 -16.62 -7.52 -4.50
CA ALA A 35 -16.52 -6.11 -4.12
C ALA A 35 -17.17 -5.90 -2.73
N GLY A 36 -16.36 -6.05 -1.68
CA GLY A 36 -16.79 -5.87 -0.30
C GLY A 36 -17.25 -4.44 -0.04
N ARG A 37 -18.32 -4.27 0.75
CA ARG A 37 -18.89 -2.95 1.02
C ARG A 37 -17.98 -2.04 1.83
N ILE A 38 -17.23 -2.60 2.77
CA ILE A 38 -16.47 -1.88 3.81
C ILE A 38 -14.97 -1.78 3.46
N ARG A 39 -14.41 -2.82 2.81
CA ARG A 39 -12.96 -2.91 2.57
C ARG A 39 -12.36 -1.67 1.88
N PRO A 40 -12.97 -1.09 0.82
CA PRO A 40 -12.41 0.09 0.17
C PRO A 40 -12.42 1.32 1.07
N TRP A 41 -13.42 1.47 1.94
CA TRP A 41 -13.52 2.59 2.87
C TRP A 41 -12.44 2.54 3.95
N VAL A 42 -12.13 1.34 4.47
CA VAL A 42 -11.03 1.16 5.42
C VAL A 42 -9.71 1.63 4.79
N THR A 43 -9.46 1.27 3.53
CA THR A 43 -8.29 1.76 2.79
C THR A 43 -8.29 3.28 2.61
N LEU A 44 -9.44 3.87 2.26
CA LEU A 44 -9.62 5.31 2.08
C LEU A 44 -9.51 6.12 3.38
N VAL A 45 -9.60 5.48 4.55
CA VAL A 45 -9.39 6.16 5.84
C VAL A 45 -7.96 5.96 6.32
N ILE A 46 -7.48 4.72 6.36
CA ILE A 46 -6.17 4.39 6.95
C ILE A 46 -5.02 5.01 6.15
N PHE A 47 -5.01 4.90 4.82
CA PHE A 47 -3.87 5.39 4.04
C PHE A 47 -3.72 6.91 4.07
N PRO A 48 -4.80 7.72 3.97
CA PRO A 48 -4.68 9.15 4.17
C PRO A 48 -4.21 9.55 5.57
N LEU A 49 -4.65 8.84 6.63
CA LEU A 49 -4.14 9.08 7.99
C LEU A 49 -2.63 8.80 8.08
N VAL A 50 -2.16 7.71 7.49
CA VAL A 50 -0.72 7.38 7.44
C VAL A 50 0.06 8.44 6.65
N LEU A 51 -0.47 8.89 5.51
CA LEU A 51 0.15 9.97 4.73
C LEU A 51 0.18 11.30 5.50
N ALA A 52 -0.88 11.64 6.22
CA ALA A 52 -0.94 12.84 7.05
C ALA A 52 0.08 12.76 8.19
N LEU A 53 0.19 11.60 8.85
CA LEU A 53 1.20 11.35 9.88
C LEU A 53 2.62 11.53 9.32
N PHE A 54 2.94 10.92 8.18
CA PHE A 54 4.26 11.06 7.56
C PHE A 54 4.54 12.49 7.08
N SER A 55 3.52 13.18 6.57
CA SER A 55 3.66 14.59 6.18
C SER A 55 3.93 15.48 7.40
N PHE A 56 3.26 15.20 8.53
CA PHE A 56 3.50 15.89 9.80
C PHE A 56 4.91 15.65 10.34
N LEU A 57 5.37 14.39 10.33
CA LEU A 57 6.74 14.02 10.73
C LEU A 57 7.82 14.60 9.80
N ALA A 58 7.50 14.80 8.52
CA ALA A 58 8.43 15.32 7.51
C ALA A 58 8.33 16.84 7.29
N LYS A 59 7.49 17.55 8.06
CA LYS A 59 7.13 18.96 7.81
C LYS A 59 8.33 19.91 7.73
N ASP A 60 9.38 19.65 8.51
CA ASP A 60 10.56 20.51 8.60
C ASP A 60 11.58 20.22 7.46
N HIS A 61 11.26 19.28 6.56
CA HIS A 61 12.14 18.84 5.49
C HIS A 61 11.41 18.82 4.14
N ALA A 62 11.41 19.96 3.44
CA ALA A 62 10.71 20.13 2.16
C ALA A 62 11.03 19.04 1.12
N GLN A 63 12.30 18.61 1.02
CA GLN A 63 12.70 17.54 0.11
C GLN A 63 11.96 16.23 0.39
N ARG A 64 11.73 15.87 1.65
CA ARG A 64 11.04 14.63 2.04
C ARG A 64 9.58 14.64 1.63
N LEU A 65 8.92 15.80 1.74
CA LEU A 65 7.55 16.00 1.26
C LEU A 65 7.46 15.84 -0.26
N TRP A 66 8.45 16.31 -1.02
CA TRP A 66 8.50 16.11 -2.47
C TRP A 66 8.62 14.64 -2.86
N TRP A 67 9.46 13.86 -2.17
CA TRP A 67 9.56 12.42 -2.41
C TRP A 67 8.25 11.70 -2.07
N LEU A 68 7.61 12.06 -0.95
CA LEU A 68 6.31 11.51 -0.58
C LEU A 68 5.24 11.84 -1.63
N ALA A 69 5.14 13.12 -2.03
CA ALA A 69 4.19 13.60 -3.02
C ALA A 69 4.42 12.97 -4.40
N GLY A 70 5.68 12.87 -4.85
CA GLY A 70 6.05 12.19 -6.08
C GLY A 70 5.67 10.71 -6.04
N GLY A 71 5.86 10.06 -4.89
CA GLY A 71 5.39 8.69 -4.65
C GLY A 71 3.89 8.60 -4.84
N VAL A 72 3.12 9.42 -4.13
CA VAL A 72 1.65 9.45 -4.23
C VAL A 72 1.19 9.67 -5.67
N ALA A 73 1.78 10.63 -6.39
CA ALA A 73 1.45 10.91 -7.79
C ALA A 73 1.68 9.68 -8.69
N CYS A 74 2.85 9.04 -8.59
CA CYS A 74 3.18 7.81 -9.30
C CYS A 74 2.21 6.68 -8.95
N GLY A 75 1.90 6.52 -7.66
CA GLY A 75 0.95 5.52 -7.16
C GLY A 75 -0.45 5.71 -7.74
N LEU A 76 -0.95 6.94 -7.76
CA LEU A 76 -2.24 7.29 -8.36
C LEU A 76 -2.26 6.98 -9.87
N GLY A 77 -1.17 7.30 -10.59
CA GLY A 77 -1.03 6.95 -12.01
C GLY A 77 -1.12 5.43 -12.23
N LEU A 78 -0.43 4.65 -11.42
CA LEU A 78 -0.50 3.18 -11.45
C LEU A 78 -1.90 2.66 -11.09
N ALA A 79 -2.62 3.30 -10.16
CA ALA A 79 -3.98 2.92 -9.82
C ALA A 79 -4.94 3.14 -10.99
N VAL A 80 -4.85 4.30 -11.67
CA VAL A 80 -5.64 4.59 -12.87
C VAL A 80 -5.37 3.54 -13.95
N TRP A 81 -4.11 3.21 -14.18
CA TRP A 81 -3.73 2.17 -15.15
C TRP A 81 -4.25 0.78 -14.74
N GLY A 82 -4.16 0.43 -13.45
CA GLY A 82 -4.67 -0.84 -12.93
C GLY A 82 -6.19 -0.96 -13.00
N LEU A 83 -6.91 0.12 -12.76
CA LEU A 83 -8.37 0.18 -12.89
C LEU A 83 -8.80 -0.01 -14.35
N LYS A 84 -8.07 0.56 -15.32
CA LYS A 84 -8.32 0.34 -16.76
C LYS A 84 -8.22 -1.13 -17.16
N LYS A 85 -7.37 -1.91 -16.49
CA LYS A 85 -7.19 -3.36 -16.74
C LYS A 85 -8.05 -4.23 -15.82
N THR A 86 -8.86 -3.65 -14.94
CA THR A 86 -9.71 -4.41 -14.03
C THR A 86 -11.02 -4.76 -14.73
N VAL A 87 -11.37 -6.03 -14.72
CA VAL A 87 -12.67 -6.50 -15.24
C VAL A 87 -13.70 -6.39 -14.13
N PHE A 88 -14.74 -5.61 -14.38
CA PHE A 88 -15.83 -5.37 -13.45
C PHE A 88 -17.07 -6.14 -13.88
N GLU A 89 -17.62 -6.94 -12.98
CA GLU A 89 -18.78 -7.80 -13.23
C GLU A 89 -19.88 -7.47 -12.22
N ALA A 90 -21.03 -7.01 -12.73
CA ALA A 90 -22.23 -6.85 -11.93
C ALA A 90 -23.16 -8.03 -12.18
N THR A 91 -23.28 -8.96 -11.23
CA THR A 91 -24.21 -10.09 -11.30
C THR A 91 -25.39 -9.87 -10.36
N PRO A 92 -26.52 -10.57 -10.56
CA PRO A 92 -27.67 -10.52 -9.64
C PRO A 92 -27.30 -10.91 -8.20
N THR A 93 -26.32 -11.79 -8.05
CA THR A 93 -25.79 -12.30 -6.78
C THR A 93 -24.83 -11.32 -6.07
N GLY A 94 -24.32 -10.31 -6.79
CA GLY A 94 -23.43 -9.31 -6.22
C GLY A 94 -22.50 -8.63 -7.22
N LEU A 95 -21.60 -7.82 -6.67
CA LEU A 95 -20.58 -7.10 -7.44
C LEU A 95 -19.25 -7.85 -7.32
N PHE A 96 -18.66 -8.20 -8.44
CA PHE A 96 -17.37 -8.87 -8.53
C PHE A 96 -16.38 -8.04 -9.35
N TYR A 97 -15.11 -8.12 -9.00
CA TYR A 97 -14.03 -7.53 -9.78
C TYR A 97 -12.86 -8.52 -9.85
N THR A 98 -12.23 -8.57 -11.01
CA THR A 98 -11.00 -9.34 -11.22
C THR A 98 -9.87 -8.35 -11.46
N PRO A 99 -9.05 -8.08 -10.44
CA PRO A 99 -7.94 -7.15 -10.56
C PRO A 99 -6.82 -7.75 -11.41
N ASN A 100 -6.02 -6.90 -12.05
CA ASN A 100 -4.78 -7.34 -12.68
C ASN A 100 -3.74 -7.67 -11.59
N ALA A 101 -3.44 -8.96 -11.42
CA ALA A 101 -2.53 -9.45 -10.40
C ALA A 101 -1.10 -8.90 -10.53
N HIS A 102 -0.65 -8.56 -11.75
CA HIS A 102 0.73 -8.12 -12.01
C HIS A 102 1.09 -6.85 -11.23
N LEU A 103 0.18 -5.89 -11.12
CA LEU A 103 0.42 -4.66 -10.34
C LEU A 103 0.52 -4.94 -8.85
N GLY A 104 -0.39 -5.77 -8.33
CA GLY A 104 -0.36 -6.17 -6.93
C GLY A 104 0.95 -6.89 -6.59
N ILE A 105 1.41 -7.77 -7.47
CA ILE A 105 2.68 -8.49 -7.32
C ILE A 105 3.87 -7.52 -7.39
N ALA A 106 3.95 -6.67 -8.42
CA ALA A 106 5.05 -5.73 -8.60
C ALA A 106 5.21 -4.78 -7.40
N LEU A 107 4.09 -4.21 -6.92
CA LEU A 107 4.10 -3.33 -5.75
C LEU A 107 4.50 -4.06 -4.47
N SER A 108 4.08 -5.31 -4.34
CA SER A 108 4.40 -6.10 -3.17
C SER A 108 5.87 -6.54 -3.19
N LEU A 109 6.43 -6.87 -4.37
CA LEU A 109 7.86 -7.10 -4.54
C LEU A 109 8.70 -5.86 -4.24
N LEU A 110 8.26 -4.69 -4.70
CA LEU A 110 8.91 -3.41 -4.41
C LEU A 110 8.93 -3.13 -2.90
N LEU A 111 7.82 -3.35 -2.20
CA LEU A 111 7.77 -3.21 -0.74
C LEU A 111 8.72 -4.19 -0.04
N VAL A 112 8.77 -5.45 -0.49
CA VAL A 112 9.64 -6.48 0.10
C VAL A 112 11.11 -6.15 -0.15
N GLY A 113 11.49 -5.84 -1.39
CA GLY A 113 12.85 -5.44 -1.72
C GLY A 113 13.28 -4.21 -0.91
N ARG A 114 12.38 -3.24 -0.74
CA ARG A 114 12.64 -2.07 0.11
C ARG A 114 12.82 -2.45 1.58
N LEU A 115 12.01 -3.36 2.10
CA LEU A 115 12.10 -3.79 3.49
C LEU A 115 13.38 -4.58 3.74
N VAL A 116 13.73 -5.53 2.87
CA VAL A 116 14.98 -6.29 2.92
C VAL A 116 16.19 -5.36 2.87
N TRP A 117 16.22 -4.40 1.94
CA TRP A 117 17.27 -3.39 1.87
C TRP A 117 17.41 -2.65 3.20
N ARG A 118 16.27 -2.27 3.81
CA ARG A 118 16.31 -1.55 5.07
C ARG A 118 16.76 -2.43 6.24
N MET A 119 16.43 -3.73 6.25
CA MET A 119 16.99 -4.65 7.24
C MET A 119 18.51 -4.71 7.11
N VAL A 120 19.05 -4.85 5.89
CA VAL A 120 20.50 -4.86 5.63
C VAL A 120 21.15 -3.58 6.15
N GLU A 121 20.56 -2.42 5.86
CA GLU A 121 21.08 -1.13 6.32
C GLU A 121 21.13 -1.05 7.86
N VAL A 122 20.06 -1.50 8.55
CA VAL A 122 20.02 -1.55 10.01
C VAL A 122 21.05 -2.54 10.57
N PHE A 123 21.29 -3.66 9.89
CA PHE A 123 22.32 -4.64 10.29
C PHE A 123 23.74 -4.07 10.19
N THR A 124 23.99 -3.16 9.25
CA THR A 124 25.29 -2.52 9.03
C THR A 124 25.47 -1.21 9.81
N MET A 125 24.43 -0.73 10.50
CA MET A 125 24.47 0.52 11.26
C MET A 125 25.11 0.33 12.63
N ASP A 126 25.95 1.28 13.03
CA ASP A 126 26.52 1.33 14.38
C ASP A 126 25.45 1.59 15.45
N ALA A 127 25.68 1.07 16.66
CA ALA A 127 24.74 1.19 17.79
C ALA A 127 24.37 2.65 18.14
N ALA A 128 25.25 3.62 17.90
CA ALA A 128 24.98 5.04 18.11
C ALA A 128 24.00 5.63 17.07
N ALA A 129 24.02 5.13 15.83
CA ALA A 129 23.07 5.52 14.79
C ALA A 129 21.68 4.88 15.01
N MET A 130 21.63 3.69 15.62
CA MET A 130 20.37 2.99 15.94
C MET A 130 19.51 3.69 17.00
N GLN A 131 20.11 4.53 17.85
CA GLN A 131 19.39 5.24 18.93
C GLN A 131 18.61 6.48 18.46
N GLN A 132 18.66 6.83 17.17
CA GLN A 132 17.92 7.98 16.63
C GLN A 132 16.57 7.50 16.04
N PRO A 133 15.43 7.64 16.75
CA PRO A 133 14.11 7.21 16.26
C PRO A 133 13.66 7.90 14.96
N ASP A 134 14.29 9.02 14.60
CA ASP A 134 13.99 9.80 13.39
C ASP A 134 14.56 9.21 12.08
N GLU A 135 15.39 8.17 12.18
CA GLU A 135 16.10 7.57 11.04
C GLU A 135 15.13 6.94 10.03
N PHE A 136 13.97 6.44 10.50
CA PHE A 136 12.97 5.79 9.65
C PHE A 136 12.32 6.78 8.66
N THR A 137 12.07 8.01 9.10
CA THR A 137 11.48 9.10 8.31
C THR A 137 12.52 9.86 7.49
N ARG A 138 13.81 9.72 7.81
CA ARG A 138 14.90 10.39 7.09
C ARG A 138 15.12 9.88 5.68
N SER A 139 14.87 8.59 5.41
CA SER A 139 15.18 8.00 4.11
C SER A 139 14.17 8.43 3.02
N PRO A 140 14.57 9.28 2.05
CA PRO A 140 13.61 9.84 1.10
C PRO A 140 12.99 8.78 0.18
N LEU A 141 13.74 7.72 -0.11
CA LEU A 141 13.26 6.59 -0.90
C LEU A 141 12.19 5.79 -0.14
N THR A 142 12.26 5.72 1.19
CA THR A 142 11.20 5.08 2.00
C THR A 142 9.90 5.84 1.85
N LEU A 143 9.95 7.18 1.97
CA LEU A 143 8.78 8.04 1.78
C LEU A 143 8.22 7.94 0.36
N LEU A 144 9.07 7.86 -0.67
CA LEU A 144 8.65 7.62 -2.05
C LEU A 144 7.88 6.30 -2.18
N VAL A 145 8.42 5.20 -1.65
CA VAL A 145 7.79 3.87 -1.71
C VAL A 145 6.45 3.85 -0.97
N PHE A 146 6.40 4.44 0.24
CA PHE A 146 5.16 4.54 1.00
C PHE A 146 4.13 5.42 0.31
N GLY A 147 4.54 6.57 -0.23
CA GLY A 147 3.69 7.44 -1.03
C GLY A 147 3.11 6.69 -2.23
N LEU A 148 3.95 5.94 -2.95
CA LEU A 148 3.55 5.13 -4.11
C LEU A 148 2.53 4.06 -3.75
N LEU A 149 2.76 3.30 -2.68
CA LEU A 149 1.80 2.32 -2.20
C LEU A 149 0.49 2.98 -1.78
N ALA A 150 0.56 4.03 -0.97
CA ALA A 150 -0.63 4.74 -0.49
C ALA A 150 -1.44 5.32 -1.64
N GLY A 151 -0.80 6.03 -2.56
CA GLY A 151 -1.43 6.58 -3.77
C GLY A 151 -2.09 5.48 -4.61
N TYR A 152 -1.41 4.35 -4.81
CA TYR A 152 -1.99 3.22 -5.52
C TYR A 152 -3.25 2.67 -4.83
N TYR A 153 -3.16 2.36 -3.54
CA TYR A 153 -4.28 1.77 -2.80
C TYR A 153 -5.46 2.73 -2.67
N ILE A 154 -5.21 4.02 -2.41
CA ILE A 154 -6.25 5.06 -2.35
C ILE A 154 -6.93 5.19 -3.71
N GLY A 155 -6.16 5.38 -4.79
CA GLY A 155 -6.70 5.56 -6.14
C GLY A 155 -7.52 4.34 -6.58
N TYR A 156 -7.02 3.14 -6.32
CA TYR A 156 -7.72 1.91 -6.66
C TYR A 156 -9.01 1.73 -5.86
N ALA A 157 -8.97 1.96 -4.54
CA ALA A 157 -10.15 1.91 -3.67
C ALA A 157 -11.20 2.94 -4.07
N PHE A 158 -10.79 4.16 -4.40
CA PHE A 158 -11.66 5.22 -4.90
C PHE A 158 -12.36 4.80 -6.20
N GLY A 159 -11.61 4.24 -7.17
CA GLY A 159 -12.17 3.73 -8.42
C GLY A 159 -13.21 2.64 -8.21
N LEU A 160 -12.96 1.70 -7.29
CA LEU A 160 -13.90 0.64 -6.96
C LEU A 160 -15.18 1.17 -6.30
N VAL A 161 -15.05 2.14 -5.39
CA VAL A 161 -16.20 2.82 -4.77
C VAL A 161 -17.02 3.58 -5.82
N ARG A 162 -16.35 4.31 -6.72
CA ARG A 162 -17.00 5.05 -7.82
C ARG A 162 -17.77 4.13 -8.75
N TRP A 163 -17.17 3.03 -9.19
CA TRP A 163 -17.83 2.02 -10.02
C TRP A 163 -19.06 1.46 -9.32
N ARG A 164 -18.94 1.08 -8.05
CA ARG A 164 -20.06 0.54 -7.27
C ARG A 164 -21.21 1.53 -7.17
N PHE A 165 -20.94 2.82 -6.91
CA PHE A 165 -21.99 3.84 -6.89
C PHE A 165 -22.65 4.03 -8.26
N ALA A 166 -21.88 3.97 -9.35
CA ALA A 166 -22.43 4.05 -10.70
C ALA A 166 -23.39 2.88 -10.98
N VAL A 167 -23.03 1.65 -10.63
CA VAL A 167 -23.90 0.47 -10.80
C VAL A 167 -25.17 0.59 -9.96
N MET A 168 -25.05 1.00 -8.69
CA MET A 168 -26.22 1.19 -7.82
C MET A 168 -27.15 2.31 -8.30
N ARG A 169 -26.61 3.37 -8.91
CA ARG A 169 -27.39 4.46 -9.50
C ARG A 169 -28.13 4.00 -10.75
N ALA A 170 -27.46 3.22 -11.62
CA ALA A 170 -28.07 2.65 -12.81
C ALA A 170 -29.22 1.68 -12.47
N LYS A 171 -29.05 0.87 -11.41
CA LYS A 171 -30.11 -0.02 -10.90
C LYS A 171 -31.35 0.77 -10.45
N ARG A 172 -31.17 1.80 -9.61
CA ARG A 172 -32.28 2.65 -9.15
C ARG A 172 -33.05 3.32 -10.29
N ARG A 173 -32.36 3.78 -11.34
CA ARG A 173 -33.00 4.41 -12.51
C ARG A 173 -33.89 3.43 -13.29
N ARG A 174 -33.55 2.14 -13.31
CA ARG A 174 -34.38 1.11 -13.97
C ARG A 174 -35.60 0.71 -13.14
N GLU A 175 -35.54 0.91 -11.82
CA GLU A 175 -36.60 0.60 -10.86
C GLU A 175 -37.53 1.80 -10.59
N SER A 176 -37.25 2.97 -11.18
CA SER A 176 -38.12 4.15 -11.07
C SER A 176 -39.20 4.06 -12.16
N PRO A 177 -40.50 4.01 -11.80
CA PRO A 177 -41.62 3.88 -12.73
C PRO A 177 -41.82 5.10 -13.63
#